data_AF-A0A933FT60-F1
#
_entry.id   AF-A0A933FT60-F1
#
_cell.length_a   1.000
_cell.length_b   1.000
_cell.length_c   1.000
_cell.angle_alpha   90.00
_cell.angle_beta   90.00
_cell.angle_gamma   90.00
#
_symmetry.space_group_name_H-M   'P 1'
#
loop_
_entity.id
_entity.type
_entity.pdbx_description
1 polymer ?
#
loop_
_entity_poly.entity_id
_entity_poly.type
_entity_poly.pdbx_seq_one_letter_code
_entity_poly.pdbx_strand_id
1 'polypeptide(L)'
;MNIAMTPASDIPPPPRPRRWRWFLLLGVVFLSGTICGAGVAAVVIHRAVQQAVHRPDIRAQRATQWITKRLHLDAAQQERVRVILERHTAALGKIRQEIWPRVIKRFETTEGEINELLSPSQRETWHKMTGRLRKNWLPAGDQ
;
A
#
# COMPACT_ATOMS: atom_id res chain seq x y z
N MET A 1 -48.66 72.12 -5.82
CA MET A 1 -47.20 72.36 -5.89
C MET A 1 -46.56 70.98 -5.98
N ASN A 2 -46.17 70.56 -7.18
CA ASN A 2 -45.69 69.19 -7.46
C ASN A 2 -44.20 69.09 -7.09
N ILE A 3 -43.85 68.15 -6.20
CA ILE A 3 -42.46 67.85 -5.88
C ILE A 3 -41.92 66.89 -6.94
N ALA A 4 -40.88 67.33 -7.65
CA ALA A 4 -40.19 66.54 -8.67
C ALA A 4 -39.52 65.32 -8.04
N MET A 5 -39.89 64.14 -8.54
CA MET A 5 -39.27 62.85 -8.28
C MET A 5 -37.87 62.85 -8.89
N THR A 6 -36.81 62.90 -8.08
CA THR A 6 -35.44 62.65 -8.54
C THR A 6 -35.27 61.17 -8.91
N PRO A 7 -34.63 60.82 -10.05
CA PRO A 7 -34.50 59.44 -10.48
C PRO A 7 -33.57 58.65 -9.54
N ALA A 8 -33.98 57.42 -9.24
CA ALA A 8 -33.24 56.47 -8.44
C ALA A 8 -31.84 56.21 -9.05
N SER A 9 -30.82 56.20 -8.19
CA SER A 9 -29.45 55.88 -8.56
C SER A 9 -29.34 54.43 -9.01
N ASP A 10 -28.91 54.21 -10.26
CA ASP A 10 -28.50 52.90 -10.76
C ASP A 10 -27.20 52.47 -10.06
N ILE A 11 -27.32 51.72 -8.96
CA ILE A 11 -26.20 51.04 -8.35
C ILE A 11 -25.89 49.81 -9.22
N PRO A 12 -24.70 49.71 -9.86
CA PRO A 12 -24.37 48.53 -10.64
C PRO A 12 -24.33 47.29 -9.73
N PRO A 13 -24.87 46.14 -10.17
CA PRO A 13 -24.91 44.94 -9.34
C PRO A 13 -23.49 44.50 -8.98
N PRO A 14 -23.23 44.07 -7.73
CA PRO A 14 -21.91 43.66 -7.31
C PRO A 14 -21.41 42.48 -8.15
N PRO A 15 -20.12 42.43 -8.52
CA PRO A 15 -19.57 41.34 -9.32
C PRO A 15 -19.74 40.02 -8.58
N ARG A 16 -20.44 39.06 -9.22
CA ARG A 16 -20.72 37.76 -8.62
C ARG A 16 -19.40 37.02 -8.35
N PRO A 17 -19.10 36.60 -7.11
CA PRO A 17 -17.89 35.83 -6.84
C PRO A 17 -17.98 34.52 -7.63
N ARG A 18 -16.97 34.28 -8.46
CA ARG A 18 -16.91 33.13 -9.38
C ARG A 18 -16.74 31.85 -8.56
N ARG A 19 -17.86 31.25 -8.16
CA ARG A 19 -17.97 30.07 -7.26
C ARG A 19 -17.03 28.92 -7.63
N TRP A 20 -16.69 28.77 -8.92
CA TRP A 20 -15.67 27.81 -9.39
C TRP A 20 -14.30 27.98 -8.69
N ARG A 21 -13.87 29.22 -8.42
CA ARG A 21 -12.58 29.48 -7.75
C ARG A 21 -12.54 28.87 -6.35
N TRP A 22 -13.66 28.83 -5.65
CA TRP A 22 -13.78 28.16 -4.35
C TRP A 22 -13.65 26.65 -4.48
N PHE A 23 -14.31 26.03 -5.47
CA PHE A 23 -14.17 24.60 -5.73
C PHE A 23 -12.74 24.22 -6.15
N LEU A 24 -12.06 25.06 -6.94
CA LEU A 24 -10.64 24.87 -7.29
C LEU A 24 -9.76 24.89 -6.04
N LEU A 25 -9.90 25.90 -5.18
CA LEU A 25 -9.13 26.00 -3.94
C LEU A 25 -9.39 24.82 -3.00
N LEU A 26 -10.65 24.41 -2.86
CA LEU A 26 -11.01 23.23 -2.06
C LEU A 26 -10.38 21.95 -2.63
N GLY A 27 -10.40 21.80 -3.95
CA GLY A 27 -9.77 20.68 -4.65
C GLY A 27 -8.26 20.62 -4.42
N VAL A 28 -7.56 21.75 -4.49
CA VAL A 28 -6.11 21.81 -4.23
C VAL A 28 -5.78 21.43 -2.78
N VAL A 29 -6.51 21.98 -1.80
CA VAL A 29 -6.31 21.64 -0.39
C VAL A 29 -6.55 20.15 -0.15
N PHE A 30 -7.63 19.61 -0.71
CA PHE A 30 -7.99 18.21 -0.59
C PHE A 30 -6.95 17.27 -1.24
N LEU A 31 -6.47 17.61 -2.45
CA LEU A 31 -5.39 16.86 -3.10
C LEU A 31 -4.12 16.88 -2.25
N SER A 32 -3.74 18.03 -1.70
CA SER A 32 -2.53 18.12 -0.87
C SER A 32 -2.63 17.27 0.39
N GLY A 33 -3.79 17.26 1.06
CA GLY A 33 -4.05 16.43 2.22
C GLY A 33 -4.05 14.94 1.86
N THR A 34 -4.59 14.58 0.70
CA THR A 34 -4.61 13.18 0.22
C THR A 34 -3.20 12.68 -0.09
N ILE A 35 -2.35 13.50 -0.73
CA ILE A 35 -0.96 13.14 -1.04
C ILE A 35 -0.13 12.98 0.24
N CYS A 36 -0.24 13.93 1.18
CA CYS A 36 0.43 13.83 2.47
C CYS A 36 -0.07 12.63 3.29
N GLY A 37 -1.38 12.43 3.37
CA GLY A 37 -1.98 11.32 4.11
C GLY A 37 -1.61 9.95 3.53
N ALA A 38 -1.67 9.81 2.20
CA ALA A 38 -1.28 8.58 1.51
C ALA A 38 0.22 8.28 1.70
N GLY A 39 1.08 9.30 1.63
CA GLY A 39 2.51 9.15 1.89
C GLY A 39 2.80 8.68 3.32
N VAL A 40 2.19 9.30 4.33
CA VAL A 40 2.36 8.91 5.74
C VAL A 40 1.80 7.50 5.99
N ALA A 41 0.61 7.19 5.49
CA ALA A 41 0.01 5.87 5.62
C ALA A 41 0.86 4.79 4.97
N ALA A 42 1.40 5.04 3.77
CA ALA A 42 2.30 4.13 3.09
C ALA A 42 3.57 3.87 3.92
N VAL A 43 4.20 4.91 4.48
CA VAL A 43 5.39 4.75 5.34
C VAL A 43 5.08 3.98 6.62
N VAL A 44 3.94 4.24 7.26
CA VAL A 44 3.53 3.52 8.49
C VAL A 44 3.22 2.06 8.20
N ILE A 45 2.49 1.78 7.11
CA ILE A 45 2.17 0.40 6.69
C ILE A 45 3.45 -0.33 6.28
N HIS A 46 4.32 0.29 5.49
CA HIS A 46 5.62 -0.27 5.10
C HIS A 46 6.46 -0.61 6.32
N ARG A 47 6.57 0.30 7.30
CA ARG A 47 7.27 0.05 8.57
C ARG A 47 6.61 -1.04 9.41
N ALA A 48 5.28 -1.10 9.46
CA ALA A 48 4.56 -2.13 10.20
C ALA A 48 4.70 -3.52 9.54
N VAL A 49 4.69 -3.59 8.20
CA VAL A 49 4.92 -4.81 7.43
C VAL A 49 6.37 -5.24 7.54
N GLN A 50 7.33 -4.33 7.39
CA GLN A 50 8.75 -4.56 7.66
C GLN A 50 8.93 -5.09 9.08
N GLN A 51 8.33 -4.46 10.09
CA GLN A 51 8.38 -4.94 11.47
C GLN A 51 7.69 -6.30 11.66
N ALA A 52 6.54 -6.57 11.04
CA ALA A 52 5.86 -7.86 11.12
C ALA A 52 6.63 -8.97 10.39
N VAL A 53 7.35 -8.64 9.32
CA VAL A 53 8.29 -9.52 8.62
C VAL A 53 9.58 -9.71 9.45
N HIS A 54 10.00 -8.69 10.19
CA HIS A 54 11.17 -8.67 11.10
C HIS A 54 10.84 -9.10 12.54
N ARG A 55 9.61 -9.56 12.84
CA ARG A 55 9.26 -10.20 14.11
C ARG A 55 9.32 -11.71 13.90
N PRO A 56 10.51 -12.35 13.89
CA PRO A 56 10.63 -13.81 13.82
C PRO A 56 9.81 -14.48 14.93
N ASP A 57 9.70 -13.78 16.07
CA ASP A 57 8.92 -14.13 17.26
C ASP A 57 7.46 -14.51 16.93
N ILE A 58 6.71 -13.67 16.19
CA ILE A 58 5.29 -13.96 15.89
C ILE A 58 5.14 -15.16 14.94
N ARG A 59 6.08 -15.35 14.00
CA ARG A 59 6.04 -16.49 13.06
C ARG A 59 6.41 -17.79 13.75
N ALA A 60 7.46 -17.77 14.56
CA ALA A 60 7.88 -18.90 15.38
C ALA A 60 6.79 -19.27 16.38
N GLN A 61 6.13 -18.30 17.01
CA GLN A 61 5.03 -18.55 17.94
C GLN A 61 3.83 -19.20 17.25
N ARG A 62 3.39 -18.71 16.08
CA ARG A 62 2.29 -19.33 15.31
C ARG A 62 2.64 -20.74 14.86
N ALA A 63 3.86 -20.96 14.37
CA ALA A 63 4.33 -22.29 13.99
C ALA A 63 4.38 -23.23 15.20
N THR A 64 4.89 -22.76 16.34
CA THR A 64 4.91 -23.51 17.60
C THR A 64 3.50 -23.90 18.02
N GLN A 65 2.55 -22.96 18.04
CA GLN A 65 1.15 -23.25 18.39
C GLN A 65 0.51 -24.28 17.45
N TRP A 66 0.80 -24.20 16.15
CA TRP A 66 0.29 -25.16 15.18
C TRP A 66 0.88 -26.57 15.40
N ILE A 67 2.20 -26.67 15.65
CA ILE A 67 2.87 -27.94 15.95
C ILE A 67 2.39 -28.50 17.30
N THR A 68 2.31 -27.68 18.35
CA THR A 68 1.80 -28.07 19.67
C THR A 68 0.39 -28.63 19.58
N LYS A 69 -0.52 -27.97 18.84
CA LYS A 69 -1.89 -28.47 18.67
C LYS A 69 -1.95 -29.81 17.93
N ARG A 70 -1.03 -30.06 17.01
CA ARG A 70 -1.05 -31.25 16.16
C ARG A 70 -0.30 -32.45 16.75
N LEU A 71 0.71 -32.18 17.58
CA LEU A 71 1.55 -33.19 18.22
C LEU A 71 1.29 -33.33 19.72
N HIS A 72 0.39 -32.52 20.29
CA HIS A 72 0.08 -32.48 21.72
C HIS A 72 1.35 -32.32 22.58
N LEU A 73 2.20 -31.36 22.22
CA LEU A 73 3.47 -31.13 22.92
C LEU A 73 3.22 -30.68 24.37
N ASP A 74 4.01 -31.20 25.30
CA ASP A 74 4.04 -30.72 26.68
C ASP A 74 4.73 -29.33 26.79
N ALA A 75 4.65 -28.70 27.96
CA ALA A 75 5.18 -27.36 28.17
C ALA A 75 6.71 -27.26 27.95
N ALA A 76 7.47 -28.32 28.30
CA ALA A 76 8.91 -28.35 28.13
C ALA A 76 9.31 -28.56 26.66
N GLN A 77 8.56 -29.40 25.93
CA GLN A 77 8.72 -29.63 24.50
C GLN A 77 8.34 -28.40 23.69
N GLN A 78 7.25 -27.73 24.04
CA GLN A 78 6.80 -26.51 23.40
C GLN A 78 7.88 -25.42 23.46
N GLU A 79 8.50 -25.22 24.62
CA GLU A 79 9.54 -24.20 24.77
C GLU A 79 10.79 -24.53 23.94
N ARG A 80 11.20 -25.80 23.91
CA ARG A 80 12.32 -26.24 23.05
C ARG A 80 12.02 -26.03 21.56
N VAL A 81 10.82 -26.38 21.12
CA VAL A 81 10.38 -26.18 19.72
C VAL A 81 10.31 -24.69 19.38
N ARG A 82 9.84 -23.85 20.31
CA ARG A 82 9.81 -22.39 20.15
C ARG A 82 11.20 -21.83 19.88
N VAL A 83 12.17 -22.16 20.72
CA VAL A 83 13.56 -21.69 20.57
C VAL A 83 14.18 -22.14 19.25
N ILE A 84 13.94 -23.40 18.83
CA ILE A 84 14.40 -23.91 17.53
C ILE A 84 13.79 -23.10 16.39
N LEU A 85 12.48 -22.89 16.41
CA LEU A 85 11.78 -22.15 15.37
C LEU A 85 12.18 -20.68 15.33
N GLU A 86 12.38 -20.01 16.47
CA GLU A 86 12.86 -18.62 16.53
C GLU A 86 14.23 -18.48 15.85
N ARG A 87 15.17 -19.39 16.13
CA ARG A 87 16.49 -19.40 15.49
C ARG A 87 16.39 -19.58 13.98
N HIS A 88 15.60 -20.54 13.51
CA HIS A 88 15.50 -20.83 12.08
C HIS A 88 14.69 -19.79 11.31
N THR A 89 13.63 -19.24 11.89
CA THR A 89 12.85 -18.15 11.28
C THR A 89 13.67 -16.87 11.11
N ALA A 90 14.55 -16.55 12.05
CA ALA A 90 15.49 -15.45 11.91
C ALA A 90 16.50 -15.68 10.77
N ALA A 91 17.07 -16.88 10.67
CA ALA A 91 18.00 -17.24 9.58
C ALA A 91 17.31 -17.19 8.20
N LEU A 92 16.10 -17.75 8.09
CA LEU A 92 15.30 -17.67 6.87
C LEU A 92 14.94 -16.23 6.51
N GLY A 93 14.71 -15.37 7.50
CA GLY A 93 14.48 -13.93 7.29
C GLY A 93 15.65 -13.24 6.59
N LYS A 94 16.89 -13.54 6.98
CA LYS A 94 18.09 -12.98 6.34
C LYS A 94 18.25 -13.47 4.90
N ILE A 95 18.15 -14.77 4.68
CA ILE A 95 18.19 -15.39 3.33
C ILE A 95 17.13 -14.74 2.43
N ARG A 96 15.93 -14.54 2.98
CA ARG A 96 14.82 -13.91 2.29
C ARG A 96 15.15 -12.48 1.85
N GLN A 97 15.78 -11.67 2.71
CA GLN A 97 16.17 -10.29 2.39
C GLN A 97 17.23 -10.21 1.30
N GLU A 98 18.17 -11.16 1.28
CA GLU A 98 19.24 -11.18 0.28
C GLU A 98 18.75 -11.67 -1.08
N ILE A 99 17.88 -12.69 -1.10
CA ILE A 99 17.49 -13.39 -2.34
C ILE A 99 16.24 -12.77 -2.98
N TRP A 100 15.23 -12.35 -2.22
CA TRP A 100 13.97 -11.87 -2.81
C TRP A 100 14.13 -10.71 -3.79
N PRO A 101 14.93 -9.66 -3.52
CA PRO A 101 15.10 -8.56 -4.45
C PRO A 101 15.61 -9.03 -5.82
N ARG A 102 16.51 -10.03 -5.83
CA ARG A 102 17.04 -10.61 -7.06
C ARG A 102 15.97 -11.37 -7.83
N VAL A 103 15.12 -12.11 -7.14
CA VAL A 103 14.01 -12.85 -7.76
C VAL A 103 12.95 -11.90 -8.31
N ILE A 104 12.57 -10.84 -7.57
CA ILE A 104 11.65 -9.79 -8.02
C ILE A 104 12.18 -9.14 -9.29
N LYS A 105 13.44 -8.69 -9.28
CA LYS A 105 14.06 -8.05 -10.43
C LYS A 105 14.07 -8.97 -11.65
N ARG A 106 14.35 -10.26 -11.46
CA ARG A 106 14.32 -11.24 -12.55
C ARG A 106 12.91 -11.40 -13.12
N PHE A 107 11.91 -11.47 -12.25
CA PHE A 107 10.51 -11.55 -12.67
C PHE A 107 10.07 -10.30 -13.45
N GLU A 108 10.40 -9.10 -12.98
CA GLU A 108 10.09 -7.84 -13.66
C GLU A 108 10.76 -7.73 -15.03
N THR A 109 12.01 -8.21 -15.13
CA THR A 109 12.72 -8.26 -16.42
C THR A 109 11.97 -9.16 -17.40
N THR A 110 11.58 -10.37 -16.96
CA THR A 110 10.81 -11.31 -17.79
C THR A 110 9.43 -10.77 -18.15
N GLU A 111 8.75 -10.08 -17.23
CA GLU A 111 7.47 -9.43 -17.50
C GLU A 111 7.60 -8.37 -18.60
N GLY A 112 8.66 -7.57 -18.57
CA GLY A 112 8.98 -6.57 -19.59
C GLY A 112 9.29 -7.17 -20.96
N GLU A 113 10.19 -8.15 -21.01
CA GLU A 113 10.57 -8.87 -22.24
C GLU A 113 9.34 -9.51 -22.92
N ILE A 114 8.45 -10.15 -22.14
CA ILE A 114 7.21 -10.71 -22.68
C ILE A 114 6.28 -9.59 -23.17
N ASN A 115 6.13 -8.51 -22.41
CA ASN A 115 5.22 -7.42 -22.75
C ASN A 115 5.56 -6.73 -24.09
N GLU A 116 6.84 -6.67 -24.46
CA GLU A 116 7.29 -6.15 -25.75
C GLU A 116 6.81 -6.98 -26.95
N LEU A 117 6.63 -8.30 -26.75
CA LEU A 117 6.17 -9.22 -27.79
C LEU A 117 4.65 -9.24 -27.94
N LEU A 118 3.91 -8.66 -26.99
CA LEU A 118 2.46 -8.74 -26.94
C LEU A 118 1.79 -7.62 -27.74
N SER A 119 0.69 -7.98 -28.40
CA SER A 119 -0.25 -7.00 -28.97
C SER A 119 -1.00 -6.24 -27.87
N PRO A 120 -1.58 -5.06 -28.16
CA PRO A 120 -2.24 -4.23 -27.14
C PRO A 120 -3.34 -4.97 -26.34
N SER A 121 -4.14 -5.83 -26.99
CA SER A 121 -5.19 -6.61 -26.32
C SER A 121 -4.63 -7.74 -25.44
N GLN A 122 -3.49 -8.31 -25.82
CA GLN A 122 -2.82 -9.35 -25.02
C GLN A 122 -2.14 -8.78 -23.77
N ARG A 123 -1.62 -7.54 -23.84
CA ARG A 123 -1.00 -6.86 -22.68
C ARG A 123 -1.97 -6.68 -21.53
N GLU A 124 -3.22 -6.36 -21.80
CA GLU A 124 -4.23 -6.19 -20.75
C GLU A 124 -4.48 -7.51 -19.99
N THR A 125 -4.61 -8.62 -20.72
CA THR A 125 -4.75 -9.95 -20.12
C THR A 125 -3.49 -10.35 -19.35
N TRP A 126 -2.31 -10.07 -19.92
CA TRP A 126 -1.01 -10.33 -19.30
C TRP A 126 -0.86 -9.60 -17.96
N HIS A 127 -1.11 -8.29 -17.91
CA HIS A 127 -1.05 -7.51 -16.68
C HIS A 127 -2.03 -8.00 -15.59
N LYS A 128 -3.23 -8.44 -15.99
CA LYS A 128 -4.20 -9.04 -15.04
C LYS A 128 -3.70 -10.38 -14.47
N MET A 129 -2.97 -11.16 -15.26
CA MET A 129 -2.36 -12.42 -14.82
C MET A 129 -1.16 -12.17 -13.91
N THR A 130 -0.22 -11.33 -14.33
CA THR A 130 1.00 -11.02 -13.56
C THR A 130 0.67 -10.27 -12.27
N GLY A 131 -0.33 -9.38 -12.29
CA GLY A 131 -0.81 -8.70 -11.08
C GLY A 131 -1.39 -9.66 -10.03
N ARG A 132 -2.15 -10.68 -10.45
CA ARG A 132 -2.63 -11.74 -9.55
C ARG A 132 -1.49 -12.60 -9.02
N LEU A 133 -0.54 -12.97 -9.88
CA LEU A 133 0.62 -13.75 -9.48
C LEU A 133 1.46 -12.96 -8.47
N ARG A 134 1.71 -11.67 -8.71
CA ARG A 134 2.41 -10.75 -7.81
C ARG A 134 1.71 -10.68 -6.45
N LYS A 135 0.39 -10.49 -6.41
CA LYS A 135 -0.36 -10.43 -5.14
C LYS A 135 -0.27 -11.71 -4.31
N ASN A 136 -0.22 -12.87 -4.95
CA ASN A 136 -0.28 -14.17 -4.25
C ASN A 136 1.11 -14.75 -3.92
N TRP A 137 2.09 -14.55 -4.80
CA TRP A 137 3.42 -15.15 -4.69
C TRP A 137 4.45 -14.21 -4.10
N LEU A 138 4.37 -12.92 -4.41
CA LEU A 138 5.22 -11.95 -3.75
C LEU A 138 4.60 -11.66 -2.39
N PRO A 139 5.31 -11.89 -1.27
CA PRO A 139 4.89 -11.25 -0.02
C PRO A 139 4.73 -9.76 -0.34
N ALA A 140 3.77 -9.06 0.27
CA ALA A 140 3.64 -7.61 0.14
C ALA A 140 4.99 -6.98 0.51
N GLY A 141 5.81 -6.78 -0.51
CA GLY A 141 7.14 -6.24 -0.48
C GLY A 141 6.99 -5.00 -1.32
N ASP A 142 6.78 -3.90 -0.62
CA ASP A 142 7.30 -2.60 -0.98
C ASP A 142 6.99 -2.18 -2.43
N GLN A 143 5.72 -1.82 -2.66
CA GLN A 143 5.43 -0.65 -3.51
C GLN A 143 5.36 0.58 -2.61
#